data_AF-A0A7W5FKZ4-F1
#
_entry.id   AF-A0A7W5FKZ4-F1
#
_cell.length_a   1.000
_cell.length_b   1.000
_cell.length_c   1.000
_cell.angle_alpha   90.00
_cell.angle_beta   90.00
_cell.angle_gamma   90.00
#
_symmetry.space_group_name_H-M   'P 1'
#
loop_
_entity.id
_entity.type
_entity.pdbx_description
1 polymer ?
#
loop_
_entity_poly.entity_id
_entity_poly.type
_entity_poly.pdbx_seq_one_letter_code
_entity_poly.pdbx_strand_id
1 'polypeptide(L)'
;MTKFLVITKKHVRIATLVLLLLLVAAACLKWNQQSQAAMGSADPAPGVKVYQMVTGEFESRSPDGKMIEAYGWFPGSLPVKAGEEVELRITGISGQDHPFVIEGLDVKGTVSKGKTTVVRFKAEQKGIYQIVCLTHTTPEQNGPMVGYISVQ
;
A
#
# COMPACT_ATOMS: atom_id res chain seq x y z
N MET A 1 56.83 -9.59 3.93
CA MET A 1 56.33 -10.96 3.67
C MET A 1 55.03 -10.85 2.90
N THR A 2 55.06 -11.08 1.59
CA THR A 2 53.91 -10.88 0.70
C THR A 2 53.15 -12.20 0.59
N LYS A 3 51.90 -12.25 1.06
CA LYS A 3 51.05 -13.44 0.96
C LYS A 3 50.47 -13.52 -0.46
N PHE A 4 50.86 -14.54 -1.22
CA PHE A 4 50.27 -14.83 -2.53
C PHE A 4 48.90 -15.51 -2.34
N LEU A 5 47.85 -14.89 -2.86
CA LEU A 5 46.49 -15.44 -2.82
C LEU A 5 46.24 -16.24 -4.11
N VAL A 6 46.22 -17.57 -4.01
CA VAL A 6 46.01 -18.46 -5.16
C VAL A 6 44.52 -18.52 -5.49
N ILE A 7 44.10 -17.75 -6.50
CA ILE A 7 42.71 -17.72 -6.97
C ILE A 7 42.49 -18.87 -7.96
N THR A 8 41.75 -19.89 -7.54
CA THR A 8 41.34 -21.00 -8.43
C THR A 8 39.94 -20.75 -9.02
N LYS A 9 39.60 -21.42 -10.14
CA LYS A 9 38.30 -21.29 -10.83
C LYS A 9 37.08 -21.52 -9.91
N LYS A 10 37.23 -22.31 -8.85
CA LYS A 10 36.20 -22.54 -7.82
C LYS A 10 35.93 -21.29 -6.97
N HIS A 11 36.97 -20.54 -6.60
CA HIS A 11 36.85 -19.29 -5.85
C HIS A 11 36.14 -18.21 -6.67
N VAL A 12 36.43 -18.15 -7.97
CA VAL A 12 35.73 -17.22 -8.89
C VAL A 12 34.24 -17.53 -8.95
N ARG A 13 33.85 -18.81 -9.12
CA ARG A 13 32.43 -19.23 -9.15
C ARG A 13 31.70 -18.91 -7.85
N ILE A 14 32.32 -19.17 -6.70
CA ILE A 14 31.73 -18.85 -5.38
C ILE A 14 31.56 -17.34 -5.23
N ALA A 15 32.57 -16.54 -5.59
CA ALA A 15 32.48 -15.09 -5.54
C ALA A 15 31.36 -14.54 -6.45
N THR A 16 31.14 -15.15 -7.63
CA THR A 16 30.07 -14.72 -8.53
C THR A 16 28.68 -15.01 -7.95
N LEU A 17 28.49 -16.19 -7.34
CA LEU A 17 27.22 -16.56 -6.69
C LEU A 17 26.91 -15.66 -5.48
N VAL A 18 27.92 -15.36 -4.67
CA VAL A 18 27.78 -14.45 -3.53
C VAL A 18 27.39 -13.05 -4.01
N LEU A 19 28.02 -12.55 -5.08
CA LEU A 19 27.69 -11.25 -5.66
C LEU A 19 26.25 -11.20 -6.18
N LEU A 20 25.79 -12.25 -6.89
CA LEU A 20 24.40 -12.35 -7.36
C LEU A 20 23.41 -12.37 -6.20
N LEU A 21 23.67 -13.14 -5.14
CA LEU A 21 22.84 -13.17 -3.93
C LEU A 21 22.76 -11.79 -3.26
N LEU A 22 23.87 -11.07 -3.16
CA LEU A 22 23.90 -9.71 -2.62
C LEU A 22 23.09 -8.72 -3.47
N LEU A 23 23.15 -8.83 -4.79
CA LEU A 23 22.37 -8.00 -5.70
C LEU A 23 20.86 -8.27 -5.57
N VAL A 24 20.46 -9.54 -5.46
CA VAL A 24 19.06 -9.92 -5.23
C VAL A 24 18.57 -9.41 -3.88
N ALA A 25 19.35 -9.60 -2.81
CA ALA A 25 19.01 -9.09 -1.49
C ALA A 25 18.87 -7.56 -1.48
N ALA A 26 19.78 -6.84 -2.15
CA ALA A 26 19.71 -5.39 -2.28
C ALA A 26 18.46 -4.94 -3.06
N ALA A 27 18.06 -5.67 -4.11
CA ALA A 27 16.83 -5.40 -4.86
C ALA A 27 15.57 -5.62 -3.98
N CYS A 28 15.52 -6.71 -3.20
CA CYS A 28 14.43 -6.97 -2.27
C CYS A 28 14.34 -5.91 -1.16
N LEU A 29 15.49 -5.47 -0.61
CA LEU A 29 15.53 -4.41 0.40
C LEU A 29 15.07 -3.07 -0.16
N LYS A 30 15.49 -2.70 -1.38
CA LYS A 30 15.03 -1.48 -2.06
C LYS A 30 13.53 -1.49 -2.34
N TRP A 31 12.97 -2.63 -2.75
CA TRP A 31 11.53 -2.78 -2.95
C TRP A 31 10.75 -2.52 -1.65
N ASN A 32 11.23 -3.07 -0.53
CA ASN A 32 10.61 -2.86 0.78
C ASN A 32 10.80 -1.42 1.31
N GLN A 33 11.92 -0.76 1.01
CA GLN A 33 12.18 0.63 1.41
C GLN A 33 11.35 1.65 0.61
N GLN A 34 11.10 1.42 -0.69
CA GLN A 34 10.19 2.24 -1.49
C GLN A 34 8.77 2.23 -0.89
N SER A 35 8.36 1.10 -0.28
CA SER A 35 7.09 0.99 0.46
C SER A 35 7.10 1.75 1.80
N GLN A 36 8.27 2.06 2.37
CA GLN A 36 8.44 2.72 3.68
C GLN A 36 8.69 4.23 3.58
N ALA A 37 9.02 4.77 2.40
CA ALA A 37 9.20 6.22 2.21
C ALA A 37 7.91 7.05 2.43
N ALA A 38 6.76 6.40 2.65
CA ALA A 38 5.51 7.01 3.08
C ALA A 38 5.35 7.15 4.62
N MET A 39 6.35 6.73 5.42
CA MET A 39 6.33 6.84 6.88
C MET A 39 7.00 8.13 7.34
N GLY A 40 6.40 9.28 7.04
CA GLY A 40 6.91 10.56 7.49
C GLY A 40 5.80 11.60 7.51
N SER A 41 5.35 11.95 8.72
CA SER A 41 4.46 13.07 9.02
C SER A 41 5.14 14.41 8.72
N ALA A 42 5.62 14.62 7.49
CA ALA A 42 5.98 15.93 7.02
C ALA A 42 4.69 16.73 6.82
N ASP A 43 4.76 18.03 7.09
CA ASP A 43 3.70 18.93 6.65
C ASP A 43 3.55 18.79 5.13
N PRO A 44 2.30 18.70 4.63
CA PRO A 44 2.07 18.67 3.20
C PRO A 44 2.67 19.93 2.56
N ALA A 45 3.17 19.78 1.33
CA ALA A 45 3.67 20.93 0.59
C ALA A 45 2.54 21.97 0.42
N PRO A 46 2.86 23.28 0.36
CA PRO A 46 1.86 24.31 0.12
C PRO A 46 1.02 24.00 -1.13
N GLY A 47 -0.31 24.03 -0.99
CA GLY A 47 -1.25 23.74 -2.07
C GLY A 47 -1.66 22.27 -2.22
N VAL A 48 -1.12 21.35 -1.41
CA VAL A 48 -1.57 19.94 -1.37
C VAL A 48 -2.73 19.78 -0.40
N LYS A 49 -3.81 19.13 -0.86
CA LYS A 49 -4.98 18.81 -0.04
C LYS A 49 -4.84 17.45 0.60
N VAL A 50 -4.90 17.42 1.93
CA VAL A 50 -4.79 16.18 2.70
C VAL A 50 -6.18 15.62 3.00
N TYR A 51 -6.37 14.34 2.71
CA TYR A 51 -7.51 13.54 3.15
C TYR A 51 -7.05 12.43 4.09
N GLN A 52 -7.88 12.14 5.08
CA GLN A 52 -7.65 11.07 6.05
C GLN A 52 -8.66 9.96 5.80
N MET A 53 -8.19 8.72 5.85
CA MET A 53 -8.99 7.52 5.76
C MET A 53 -8.45 6.48 6.74
N VAL A 54 -9.30 5.57 7.18
CA VAL A 54 -8.93 4.43 8.01
C VAL A 54 -9.52 3.14 7.43
N THR A 55 -8.94 2.01 7.78
CA THR A 55 -9.62 0.71 7.61
C THR A 55 -10.59 0.50 8.77
N GLY A 56 -11.76 -0.06 8.49
CA GLY A 56 -12.76 -0.42 9.49
C GLY A 56 -13.24 -1.85 9.29
N GLU A 57 -13.85 -2.40 10.33
CA GLU A 57 -14.40 -3.76 10.38
C GLU A 57 -15.75 -3.72 11.09
N PHE A 58 -16.74 -4.36 10.47
CA PHE A 58 -18.05 -4.63 11.05
C PHE A 58 -18.10 -6.10 11.41
N GLU A 59 -18.42 -6.40 12.66
CA GLU A 59 -18.58 -7.77 13.13
C GLU A 59 -20.01 -7.99 13.62
N SER A 60 -20.57 -9.16 13.33
CA SER A 60 -21.87 -9.58 13.84
C SER A 60 -21.96 -11.11 13.93
N ARG A 61 -23.11 -11.62 14.38
CA ARG A 61 -23.42 -13.05 14.36
C ARG A 61 -24.66 -13.30 13.52
N SER A 62 -24.58 -14.29 12.64
CA SER A 62 -25.73 -14.78 11.90
C SER A 62 -26.68 -15.58 12.82
N PRO A 63 -27.93 -15.85 12.37
CA PRO A 63 -28.91 -16.58 13.18
C PRO A 63 -28.48 -17.99 13.63
N ASP A 64 -27.59 -18.64 12.87
CA ASP A 64 -26.97 -19.94 13.20
C ASP A 64 -25.76 -19.81 14.14
N GLY A 65 -25.44 -18.60 14.60
CA GLY A 65 -24.37 -18.32 15.56
C GLY A 65 -22.98 -18.15 14.95
N LYS A 66 -22.83 -18.22 13.62
CA LYS A 66 -21.55 -17.99 12.94
C LYS A 66 -21.18 -16.51 12.99
N MET A 67 -19.90 -16.21 13.21
CA MET A 67 -19.38 -14.85 13.09
C MET A 67 -19.38 -14.42 11.61
N ILE A 68 -19.85 -13.20 11.36
CA ILE A 68 -19.80 -12.56 10.05
C ILE A 68 -19.06 -11.23 10.16
N GLU A 69 -18.22 -10.96 9.18
CA GLU A 69 -17.32 -9.80 9.18
C GLU A 69 -17.39 -9.11 7.82
N ALA A 70 -17.25 -7.79 7.82
CA ALA A 70 -17.09 -7.01 6.60
C ALA A 70 -16.10 -5.86 6.85
N TYR A 71 -15.12 -5.69 5.96
CA TYR A 71 -14.17 -4.59 6.07
C TYR A 71 -14.49 -3.48 5.08
N GLY A 72 -14.19 -2.26 5.49
CA GLY A 72 -14.49 -1.05 4.74
C GLY A 72 -13.38 -0.02 4.83
N TRP A 73 -13.35 0.86 3.84
CA TRP A 73 -12.65 2.14 3.94
C TRP A 73 -13.56 3.15 4.64
N PHE A 74 -13.02 3.93 5.58
CA PHE A 74 -13.78 4.96 6.28
C PHE A 74 -13.03 6.30 6.30
N PRO A 75 -13.63 7.42 5.84
CA PRO A 75 -14.93 7.48 5.18
C PRO A 75 -14.92 6.69 3.85
N GLY A 76 -16.07 6.12 3.47
CA GLY A 76 -16.20 5.33 2.24
C GLY A 76 -16.28 6.18 0.97
N SER A 77 -16.36 7.50 1.09
CA SER A 77 -16.34 8.43 -0.04
C SER A 77 -15.58 9.71 0.30
N LEU A 78 -14.78 10.19 -0.64
CA LEU A 78 -13.98 11.41 -0.53
C LEU A 78 -14.32 12.37 -1.68
N PRO A 79 -14.77 13.61 -1.39
CA PRO A 79 -14.95 14.63 -2.41
C PRO A 79 -13.61 15.30 -2.74
N VAL A 80 -13.21 15.33 -4.00
CA VAL A 80 -11.96 15.93 -4.50
C VAL A 80 -12.28 16.89 -5.65
N LYS A 81 -11.54 17.99 -5.80
CA LYS A 81 -11.69 18.88 -6.97
C LYS A 81 -10.78 18.42 -8.10
N ALA A 82 -11.26 18.49 -9.34
CA ALA A 82 -10.43 18.21 -10.51
C ALA A 82 -9.20 19.13 -10.53
N GLY A 83 -8.03 18.55 -10.78
CA GLY A 83 -6.75 19.23 -10.84
C GLY A 83 -6.11 19.59 -9.49
N GLU A 84 -6.70 19.18 -8.36
CA GLU A 84 -6.12 19.35 -7.03
C GLU A 84 -5.01 18.33 -6.76
N GLU A 85 -3.88 18.78 -6.20
CA GLU A 85 -2.85 17.88 -5.68
C GLU A 85 -3.35 17.25 -4.38
N VAL A 86 -3.55 15.94 -4.38
CA VAL A 86 -4.12 15.22 -3.24
C VAL A 86 -3.06 14.37 -2.56
N GLU A 87 -3.04 14.42 -1.23
CA GLU A 87 -2.39 13.46 -0.37
C GLU A 87 -3.43 12.70 0.45
N LEU A 88 -3.55 11.40 0.17
CA LEU A 88 -4.43 10.51 0.92
C LEU A 88 -3.60 9.72 1.94
N ARG A 89 -3.91 9.93 3.22
CA ARG A 89 -3.31 9.24 4.35
C ARG A 89 -4.29 8.20 4.87
N ILE A 90 -3.93 6.91 4.75
CA ILE A 90 -4.78 5.79 5.13
C ILE A 90 -4.16 5.07 6.32
N THR A 91 -4.83 5.06 7.47
CA THR A 91 -4.34 4.39 8.69
C THR A 91 -5.01 3.03 8.88
N GLY A 92 -4.23 1.96 8.99
CA GLY A 92 -4.73 0.62 9.23
C GLY A 92 -5.17 0.44 10.68
N ILE A 93 -6.47 0.43 10.96
CA ILE A 93 -7.01 0.17 12.30
C ILE A 93 -7.44 -1.30 12.42
N SER A 94 -8.20 -1.78 11.44
CA SER A 94 -8.70 -3.16 11.37
C SER A 94 -8.06 -3.97 10.23
N GLY A 95 -7.97 -5.29 10.42
CA GLY A 95 -7.28 -6.23 9.52
C GLY A 95 -5.76 -6.09 9.55
N GLN A 96 -5.04 -7.12 9.05
CA GLN A 96 -3.56 -7.11 9.06
C GLN A 96 -2.98 -6.30 7.91
N ASP A 97 -3.37 -6.62 6.67
CA ASP A 97 -2.88 -5.97 5.47
C ASP A 97 -4.01 -5.82 4.44
N HIS A 98 -4.09 -4.63 3.84
CA HIS A 98 -5.06 -4.29 2.79
C HIS A 98 -4.32 -3.75 1.56
N PRO A 99 -3.81 -4.63 0.68
CA PRO A 99 -3.32 -4.23 -0.63
C PRO A 99 -4.45 -3.58 -1.44
N PHE A 100 -4.19 -2.44 -2.07
CA PHE A 100 -5.21 -1.69 -2.79
C PHE A 100 -4.69 -1.09 -4.10
N VAL A 101 -5.64 -0.77 -4.96
CA VAL A 101 -5.47 0.07 -6.15
C VAL A 101 -6.49 1.19 -6.16
N ILE A 102 -6.14 2.35 -6.70
CA ILE A 102 -7.11 3.39 -7.07
C ILE A 102 -7.26 3.34 -8.59
N GLU A 103 -8.39 2.77 -9.04
CA GLU A 103 -8.68 2.57 -10.45
C GLU A 103 -8.68 3.90 -11.19
N GLY A 104 -8.01 3.96 -12.34
CA GLY A 104 -7.91 5.17 -13.16
C GLY A 104 -6.84 6.18 -12.72
N LEU A 105 -6.12 5.98 -11.60
CA LEU A 105 -5.12 6.93 -11.10
C LEU A 105 -3.68 6.38 -10.99
N ASP A 106 -3.38 5.18 -11.51
CA ASP A 106 -2.07 4.48 -11.37
C ASP A 106 -1.49 4.49 -9.93
N VAL A 107 -2.37 4.56 -8.94
CA VAL A 107 -2.01 4.50 -7.52
C VAL A 107 -2.27 3.09 -7.01
N LYS A 108 -1.30 2.55 -6.30
CA LYS A 108 -1.40 1.28 -5.58
C LYS A 108 -0.60 1.32 -4.29
N GLY A 109 -0.98 0.52 -3.32
CA GLY A 109 -0.31 0.46 -2.03
C GLY A 109 -0.76 -0.71 -1.18
N THR A 110 -0.33 -0.74 0.07
CA THR A 110 -0.80 -1.71 1.06
C THR A 110 -0.90 -1.01 2.40
N VAL A 111 -2.07 -1.08 3.02
CA VAL A 111 -2.30 -0.53 4.36
C VAL A 111 -2.14 -1.63 5.39
N SER A 112 -1.11 -1.55 6.21
CA SER A 112 -0.86 -2.50 7.31
C SER A 112 -1.42 -1.98 8.64
N LYS A 113 -1.82 -2.90 9.52
CA LYS A 113 -2.31 -2.59 10.87
C LYS A 113 -1.31 -1.74 11.66
N GLY A 114 -1.82 -0.67 12.29
CA GLY A 114 -1.05 0.25 13.12
C GLY A 114 -0.14 1.21 12.33
N LYS A 115 -0.19 1.19 11.00
CA LYS A 115 0.62 2.07 10.14
C LYS A 115 -0.26 2.98 9.30
N THR A 116 0.28 4.15 8.97
CA THR A 116 -0.30 5.07 8.00
C THR A 116 0.42 4.90 6.67
N THR A 117 -0.34 4.60 5.63
CA THR A 117 0.12 4.60 4.24
C THR A 117 -0.23 5.93 3.61
N VAL A 118 0.71 6.56 2.93
CA VAL A 118 0.51 7.85 2.27
C VAL A 118 0.68 7.66 0.77
N VAL A 119 -0.35 8.06 0.01
CA VAL A 119 -0.31 8.11 -1.45
C VAL A 119 -0.64 9.50 -1.93
N ARG A 120 -0.05 9.90 -3.06
CA ARG A 120 -0.28 11.20 -3.67
C ARG A 120 -0.73 11.01 -5.11
N PHE A 121 -1.69 11.81 -5.53
CA PHE A 121 -2.21 11.78 -6.89
C PHE A 121 -2.85 13.12 -7.25
N LYS A 122 -3.05 13.32 -8.55
CA LYS A 122 -3.80 14.43 -9.11
C LYS A 122 -4.80 13.88 -10.11
N ALA A 123 -6.09 14.08 -9.85
CA ALA A 123 -7.14 13.64 -10.74
C ALA A 123 -7.59 14.81 -11.63
N GLU A 124 -7.20 14.81 -12.91
CA GLU A 124 -7.52 15.90 -13.85
C GLU A 124 -8.95 15.80 -14.40
N GLN A 125 -9.49 14.58 -14.50
CA GLN A 125 -10.81 14.33 -15.08
C GLN A 125 -11.86 14.15 -13.98
N LYS A 126 -13.02 14.79 -14.16
CA LYS A 126 -14.19 14.57 -13.30
C LYS A 126 -14.69 13.15 -13.43
N GLY A 127 -15.18 12.58 -12.34
CA GLY A 127 -15.66 11.21 -12.33
C GLY A 127 -15.59 10.57 -10.95
N ILE A 128 -15.83 9.25 -10.91
CA ILE A 128 -15.73 8.45 -9.71
C ILE A 128 -14.56 7.48 -9.90
N TYR A 129 -13.56 7.59 -9.04
CA TYR A 129 -12.41 6.69 -9.00
C TYR A 129 -12.56 5.78 -7.79
N GLN A 130 -12.45 4.46 -7.98
CA GLN A 130 -12.63 3.50 -6.89
C GLN A 130 -11.29 3.16 -6.26
N ILE A 131 -11.22 3.23 -4.93
CA ILE A 131 -10.16 2.59 -4.15
C ILE A 131 -10.64 1.19 -3.77
N VAL A 132 -9.99 0.16 -4.32
CA VAL A 132 -10.40 -1.24 -4.21
C VAL A 132 -9.35 -2.02 -3.42
N CYS A 133 -9.77 -2.66 -2.33
CA CYS A 133 -8.93 -3.65 -1.65
C CYS A 133 -8.86 -4.94 -2.48
N LEU A 134 -7.66 -5.49 -2.64
CA LEU A 134 -7.41 -6.71 -3.40
C LEU A 134 -7.57 -7.99 -2.56
N THR A 135 -7.78 -7.85 -1.25
CA THR A 135 -7.98 -9.01 -0.35
C THR A 135 -9.46 -9.28 -0.08
N HIS A 136 -10.29 -8.24 0.03
CA HIS A 136 -11.69 -8.38 0.43
C HIS A 136 -12.58 -7.97 -0.74
N THR A 137 -12.56 -8.79 -1.80
CA THR A 137 -13.20 -8.45 -3.08
C THR A 137 -14.64 -8.93 -3.18
N THR A 138 -15.02 -9.96 -2.42
CA THR A 138 -16.37 -10.54 -2.42
C THR A 138 -16.91 -10.72 -1.00
N PRO A 139 -18.22 -10.94 -0.82
CA PRO A 139 -18.81 -11.26 0.49
C PRO A 139 -18.16 -12.47 1.18
N GLU A 140 -17.76 -13.49 0.43
CA GLU A 140 -17.08 -14.69 0.97
C GLU A 140 -15.67 -14.39 1.49
N GLN A 141 -15.11 -13.24 1.10
CA GLN A 141 -13.82 -12.71 1.53
C GLN A 141 -13.99 -11.50 2.47
N ASN A 142 -15.13 -11.41 3.17
CA ASN A 142 -15.44 -10.32 4.10
C ASN A 142 -15.44 -8.92 3.43
N GLY A 143 -15.80 -8.86 2.15
CA GLY A 143 -15.90 -7.64 1.33
C GLY A 143 -17.32 -7.37 0.80
N PRO A 144 -17.48 -6.51 -0.22
CA PRO A 144 -16.42 -5.80 -0.93
C PRO A 144 -15.92 -4.57 -0.14
N MET A 145 -14.59 -4.48 0.00
CA MET A 145 -13.95 -3.31 0.60
C MET A 145 -13.58 -2.30 -0.48
N VAL A 146 -14.56 -1.45 -0.84
CA VAL A 146 -14.48 -0.44 -1.89
C VAL A 146 -14.84 0.94 -1.33
N GLY A 147 -14.07 1.95 -1.73
CA GLY A 147 -14.35 3.35 -1.43
C GLY A 147 -14.34 4.18 -2.71
N TYR A 148 -14.91 5.37 -2.66
CA TYR A 148 -15.14 6.21 -3.83
C TYR A 148 -14.47 7.57 -3.68
N ILE A 149 -13.75 8.00 -4.71
CA ILE A 149 -13.19 9.34 -4.80
C ILE A 149 -14.01 10.06 -5.86
N SER A 150 -14.87 10.98 -5.40
CA SER A 150 -15.77 11.76 -6.25
C SER A 150 -15.07 13.04 -6.67
N VAL A 151 -14.62 13.09 -7.93
CA VAL A 151 -13.89 14.22 -8.50
C VAL A 151 -14.86 15.13 -9.23
N GLN A 152 -14.97 16.37 -8.77
CA GLN A 152 -15.95 17.38 -9.21
C GLN A 152 -15.33 18.55 -9.95
#